data_AF-A0AAD1TDY7-F1
#
_entry.id   AF-A0AAD1TDY7-F1
#
_cell.length_a   1.000
_cell.length_b   1.000
_cell.length_c   1.000
_cell.angle_alpha   90.00
_cell.angle_beta   90.00
_cell.angle_gamma   90.00
#
_symmetry.space_group_name_H-M   'P 1'
#
loop_
_entity.id
_entity.type
_entity.pdbx_description
1 polymer ?
#
loop_
_entity_poly.entity_id
_entity_poly.type
_entity_poly.pdbx_seq_one_letter_code
_entity_poly.pdbx_strand_id
1 'polypeptide(L)'
;MDYTHYSGMHDRHSRTDYLFLQQEDLTQILKATIGTTIWSVLISVESPLAKPAELMWLLNESLLLDQVLKEQVEKALTLYFDEIDVDDILPLTLWEAHKSIIRGCLIGHATKKKKDASGHISELTTQISNL
;
A
#
# COMPACT_ATOMS: atom_id res chain seq x y z
N MET A 1 -9.69 23.84 -38.49
CA MET A 1 -9.56 22.47 -39.02
C MET A 1 -8.69 21.77 -37.99
N ASP A 2 -9.30 21.16 -36.96
CA ASP A 2 -8.55 20.80 -35.74
C ASP A 2 -8.90 19.37 -35.30
N TYR A 3 -8.50 18.40 -36.12
CA TYR A 3 -8.64 16.98 -35.83
C TYR A 3 -7.29 16.29 -36.02
N THR A 4 -6.97 15.34 -35.15
CA THR A 4 -5.68 14.63 -35.15
C THR A 4 -5.80 13.17 -35.58
N HIS A 5 -7.02 12.64 -35.70
CA HIS A 5 -7.27 11.28 -36.16
C HIS A 5 -8.54 11.21 -37.02
N TYR A 6 -8.54 10.34 -38.04
CA TYR A 6 -9.70 10.06 -38.88
C TYR A 6 -9.97 8.55 -38.90
N SER A 7 -11.21 8.16 -38.63
CA SER A 7 -11.66 6.77 -38.70
C SER A 7 -12.43 6.54 -40.00
N GLY A 8 -11.80 5.85 -40.96
CA GLY A 8 -12.43 5.52 -42.23
C GLY A 8 -13.64 4.59 -42.11
N MET A 9 -13.70 3.74 -41.08
CA MET A 9 -14.85 2.87 -40.82
C MET A 9 -16.08 3.62 -40.31
N HIS A 10 -15.87 4.75 -39.63
CA HIS A 10 -16.96 5.54 -39.02
C HIS A 10 -17.18 6.88 -39.73
N ASP A 11 -16.41 7.20 -40.77
CA ASP A 11 -16.38 8.48 -41.49
C ASP A 11 -16.39 9.69 -40.52
N ARG A 12 -15.53 9.60 -39.50
CA ARG A 12 -15.48 10.58 -38.41
C ARG A 12 -14.07 11.02 -38.11
N HIS A 13 -13.94 12.32 -37.89
CA HIS A 13 -12.74 12.93 -37.36
C HIS A 13 -12.81 13.01 -35.83
N SER A 14 -11.73 12.64 -35.16
CA SER A 14 -11.59 12.69 -33.70
C SER A 14 -10.30 13.39 -33.32
N ARG A 15 -10.28 13.92 -32.10
CA ARG A 15 -9.10 14.58 -31.54
C ARG A 15 -8.60 13.80 -30.32
N THR A 16 -7.46 13.12 -30.48
CA THR A 16 -6.92 12.15 -29.50
C THR A 16 -5.49 12.49 -29.05
N ASP A 17 -5.03 13.70 -29.34
CA ASP A 17 -3.71 14.25 -29.02
C ASP A 17 -3.60 14.89 -27.63
N TYR A 18 -4.69 14.88 -26.85
CA TYR A 18 -4.70 15.46 -25.51
C TYR A 18 -4.66 14.39 -24.41
N LEU A 19 -3.71 14.57 -23.49
CA LEU A 19 -3.65 13.90 -22.19
C LEU A 19 -3.82 14.96 -21.11
N PHE A 20 -4.85 14.81 -20.29
CA PHE A 20 -5.06 15.67 -19.13
C PHE A 20 -4.42 15.05 -17.90
N LEU A 21 -3.67 15.86 -17.16
CA LEU A 21 -2.88 15.46 -16.01
C LEU A 21 -3.00 16.52 -14.92
N GLN A 22 -2.72 16.13 -13.67
CA GLN A 22 -2.59 17.09 -12.59
C GLN A 22 -1.31 17.91 -12.78
N GLN A 23 -1.34 19.19 -12.40
CA GLN A 23 -0.21 20.10 -12.57
C GLN A 23 1.08 19.57 -11.90
N GLU A 24 0.92 18.85 -10.80
CA GLU A 24 1.98 18.23 -10.00
C GLU A 24 2.71 17.09 -10.74
N ASP A 25 2.04 16.44 -11.70
CA ASP A 25 2.57 15.32 -12.47
C ASP A 25 3.21 15.73 -13.79
N LEU A 26 3.01 16.98 -14.22
CA LEU A 26 3.61 17.50 -15.47
C LEU A 26 5.14 17.50 -15.42
N THR A 27 5.74 17.68 -14.25
CA THR A 27 7.20 17.65 -14.06
C THR A 27 7.77 16.24 -14.06
N GLN A 28 6.91 15.23 -13.90
CA GLN A 28 7.27 13.83 -13.78
C GLN A 28 7.19 13.10 -15.14
N ILE A 29 6.70 13.75 -16.20
CA ILE A 29 6.59 13.12 -17.52
C ILE A 29 7.77 13.56 -18.38
N LEU A 30 8.60 12.60 -18.77
CA LEU A 30 9.69 12.83 -19.72
C LEU A 30 9.17 12.88 -21.15
N LYS A 31 8.22 12.01 -21.47
CA LYS A 31 7.76 11.82 -22.85
C LYS A 31 6.37 11.20 -22.89
N ALA A 32 5.54 11.69 -23.79
CA ALA A 32 4.28 11.04 -24.17
C ALA A 32 4.31 10.77 -25.67
N THR A 33 4.06 9.53 -26.08
CA THR A 33 4.06 9.11 -27.49
C THR A 33 2.73 8.46 -27.84
N ILE A 34 2.11 8.92 -28.92
CA ILE A 34 0.89 8.33 -29.48
C ILE A 34 1.31 7.38 -30.60
N GLY A 35 1.18 6.08 -30.35
CA GLY A 35 1.37 5.02 -31.33
C GLY A 35 0.05 4.62 -31.98
N THR A 36 0.15 4.11 -33.21
CA THR A 36 -0.98 3.50 -33.93
C THR A 36 -0.86 1.98 -33.86
N THR A 37 -1.87 1.31 -33.31
CA THR A 37 -2.01 -0.15 -33.38
C THR A 37 -3.06 -0.50 -34.42
N ILE A 38 -3.03 -1.72 -34.94
CA ILE A 38 -3.94 -2.21 -36.00
C ILE A 38 -5.42 -1.94 -35.63
N TRP A 39 -5.78 -2.04 -34.33
CA TRP A 39 -7.18 -1.90 -33.87
C TRP A 39 -7.44 -0.66 -33.00
N SER A 40 -6.41 0.04 -32.50
CA SER A 40 -6.59 1.15 -31.54
C SER A 40 -5.41 2.11 -31.49
N VAL A 41 -5.62 3.27 -30.85
CA VAL A 41 -4.55 4.21 -30.48
C VAL A 41 -3.87 3.70 -29.22
N LEU A 42 -2.54 3.64 -29.21
CA LEU A 42 -1.72 3.32 -28.03
C LEU A 42 -1.09 4.61 -27.53
N ILE A 43 -1.19 4.88 -26.22
CA ILE A 43 -0.55 6.03 -25.60
C ILE A 43 0.50 5.51 -24.62
N SER A 44 1.76 5.88 -24.83
CA SER A 44 2.89 5.53 -23.95
C SER A 44 3.41 6.78 -23.24
N VAL A 45 3.51 6.73 -21.92
CA VAL A 45 4.03 7.82 -21.09
C VAL A 45 5.25 7.33 -20.34
N GLU A 46 6.39 7.99 -20.55
CA GLU A 46 7.64 7.73 -19.87
C GLU A 46 7.80 8.71 -18.71
N SER A 47 8.11 8.19 -17.52
CA SER A 47 8.33 8.96 -16.29
C SER A 47 9.67 8.53 -15.66
N PRO A 48 10.52 9.45 -15.17
CA PRO A 48 11.78 9.13 -14.54
C PRO A 48 11.49 8.64 -13.13
N LEU A 49 11.30 7.34 -12.97
CA LEU A 49 11.15 6.65 -11.68
C LEU A 49 9.88 7.07 -10.91
N ALA A 50 9.01 6.10 -10.63
CA ALA A 50 8.00 6.30 -9.58
C ALA A 50 8.74 6.80 -8.35
N LYS A 51 8.31 7.93 -7.75
CA LYS A 51 8.77 8.32 -6.41
C LYS A 51 8.85 7.02 -5.61
N PRO A 52 9.98 6.67 -4.96
CA PRO A 52 9.97 5.53 -4.07
C PRO A 52 8.78 5.78 -3.17
N ALA A 53 7.78 4.89 -3.23
CA ALA A 53 6.59 5.05 -2.40
C ALA A 53 7.16 5.32 -1.02
N GLU A 54 6.95 6.53 -0.50
CA GLU A 54 7.35 6.80 0.87
C GLU A 54 6.69 5.67 1.62
N LEU A 55 7.52 4.76 2.15
CA LEU A 55 7.06 3.61 2.92
C LEU A 55 6.60 4.20 4.26
N MET A 56 5.59 5.07 4.20
CA MET A 56 4.79 5.47 5.32
C MET A 56 4.21 4.16 5.83
N TRP A 57 4.70 3.79 6.99
CA TRP A 57 4.24 2.61 7.68
C TRP A 57 2.78 2.87 8.06
N LEU A 58 1.87 2.45 7.18
CA LEU A 58 0.44 2.58 7.40
C LEU A 58 0.05 1.52 8.43
N LEU A 59 -0.28 2.00 9.62
CA LEU A 59 -0.84 1.17 10.67
C LEU A 59 -2.21 0.64 10.21
N ASN A 60 -2.39 -0.68 10.20
CA ASN A 60 -3.69 -1.27 9.93
C ASN A 60 -4.64 -1.00 11.11
N GLU A 61 -5.56 -0.05 10.94
CA GLU A 61 -6.52 0.38 11.96
C GLU A 61 -7.41 -0.75 12.46
N SER A 62 -7.68 -1.78 11.65
CA SER A 62 -8.46 -2.94 12.09
C SER A 62 -7.79 -3.73 13.21
N LEU A 63 -6.47 -3.60 13.38
CA LEU A 63 -5.74 -4.18 14.50
C LEU A 63 -6.08 -3.48 15.81
N LEU A 64 -6.35 -2.17 15.78
CA LEU A 64 -6.68 -1.39 16.99
C LEU A 64 -8.04 -1.75 17.59
N LEU A 65 -8.94 -2.31 16.78
CA LEU A 65 -10.24 -2.81 17.21
C LEU A 65 -10.18 -4.24 17.77
N ASP A 66 -9.02 -4.90 17.66
CA ASP A 66 -8.83 -6.28 18.12
C ASP A 66 -8.55 -6.32 19.62
N GLN A 67 -9.55 -6.73 20.39
CA GLN A 67 -9.47 -6.79 21.86
C GLN A 67 -8.34 -7.70 22.34
N VAL A 68 -8.03 -8.77 21.60
CA VAL A 68 -6.91 -9.68 21.94
C VAL A 68 -5.58 -8.96 21.80
N LEU A 69 -5.41 -8.13 20.76
CA LEU A 69 -4.21 -7.33 20.62
C LEU A 69 -4.09 -6.30 21.73
N LYS A 70 -5.20 -5.65 22.11
CA LYS A 70 -5.21 -4.67 23.20
C LYS A 70 -4.71 -5.28 24.51
N GLU A 71 -5.23 -6.45 24.88
CA GLU A 71 -4.81 -7.18 26.08
C GLU A 71 -3.34 -7.62 26.02
N GLN A 72 -2.86 -8.04 24.84
CA GLN A 72 -1.45 -8.39 24.66
C GLN A 72 -0.53 -7.18 24.85
N VAL A 73 -0.88 -6.03 24.26
CA VAL A 73 -0.11 -4.79 24.39
C VAL A 73 -0.12 -4.33 25.85
N GLU A 74 -1.29 -4.31 26.49
CA GLU A 74 -1.42 -3.92 27.90
C GLU A 74 -0.54 -4.80 28.80
N LYS A 75 -0.65 -6.12 28.67
CA LYS A 75 0.18 -7.07 29.45
C LYS A 75 1.69 -6.88 29.19
N ALA A 76 2.09 -6.69 27.94
CA ALA A 76 3.50 -6.51 27.59
C ALA A 76 4.07 -5.20 28.16
N LEU A 77 3.26 -4.14 28.15
CA LEU A 77 3.65 -2.86 28.73
C LEU A 77 3.69 -2.87 30.25
N THR A 78 2.71 -3.51 30.90
CA THR A 78 2.73 -3.68 32.36
C THR A 78 3.99 -4.43 32.79
N LEU A 79 4.30 -5.56 32.15
CA LEU A 79 5.53 -6.31 32.44
C LEU A 79 6.79 -5.45 32.27
N TYR A 80 6.86 -4.68 31.18
CA TYR A 80 7.99 -3.79 30.90
C TYR A 80 8.19 -2.72 31.98
N PHE A 81 7.11 -2.08 32.44
CA PHE A 81 7.21 -1.04 33.47
C PHE A 81 7.41 -1.61 34.87
N ASP A 82 6.93 -2.83 35.15
CA ASP A 82 7.14 -3.51 36.43
C ASP A 82 8.59 -4.00 36.60
N GLU A 83 9.26 -4.37 35.51
CA GLU A 83 10.64 -4.89 35.53
C GLU A 83 11.72 -3.80 35.56
N ILE A 84 11.36 -2.55 35.25
CA ILE A 84 12.32 -1.46 35.08
C ILE A 84 12.35 -0.55 36.30
N ASP A 85 13.57 -0.30 36.80
CA ASP A 85 13.84 0.79 37.72
C ASP A 85 13.93 2.11 36.93
N VAL A 86 12.87 2.91 37.01
CA VAL A 86 12.66 4.10 36.15
C VAL A 86 13.66 5.22 36.46
N ASP A 87 14.21 5.26 37.69
CA ASP A 87 15.03 6.36 38.17
C ASP A 87 16.43 6.43 37.51
N ASP A 88 16.91 5.32 36.95
CA ASP A 88 18.24 5.21 36.32
C ASP A 88 18.23 5.32 34.78
N ILE A 89 17.06 5.41 34.15
CA ILE A 89 16.92 5.36 32.68
C ILE A 89 16.49 6.72 32.11
N LEU A 90 17.20 7.17 31.06
CA LEU A 90 16.81 8.37 30.32
C LEU A 90 15.38 8.23 29.77
N PRO A 91 14.49 9.23 29.95
CA PRO A 91 13.10 9.17 29.47
C PRO A 91 12.95 8.87 27.97
N LEU A 92 13.93 9.32 27.16
CA LEU A 92 13.95 9.01 25.73
C LEU A 92 14.11 7.51 25.47
N THR A 93 14.98 6.84 26.22
CA THR A 93 15.19 5.38 26.12
C THR A 93 13.94 4.63 26.54
N LEU A 94 13.27 5.06 27.61
CA LEU A 94 11.98 4.50 28.03
C LEU A 94 10.94 4.62 26.92
N TRP A 95 10.85 5.80 26.29
CA TRP A 95 9.92 6.05 25.19
C TRP A 95 10.21 5.19 23.95
N GLU A 96 11.48 5.07 23.55
CA GLU A 96 11.86 4.22 22.40
C GLU A 96 11.60 2.74 22.67
N ALA A 97 11.92 2.25 23.87
CA ALA A 97 11.66 0.87 24.27
C ALA A 97 10.16 0.56 24.33
N HIS A 98 9.36 1.44 24.96
CA HIS A 98 7.91 1.36 24.98
C HIS A 98 7.31 1.25 23.56
N LYS A 99 7.72 2.14 22.64
CA LYS A 99 7.28 2.10 21.23
C LYS A 99 7.71 0.80 20.53
N SER A 100 8.92 0.32 20.81
CA SER A 100 9.45 -0.92 20.23
C SER A 100 8.57 -2.12 20.62
N ILE A 101 8.16 -2.19 21.89
CA ILE A 101 7.27 -3.24 22.41
C ILE A 101 5.92 -3.20 21.68
N ILE A 102 5.29 -2.03 21.61
CA ILE A 102 4.02 -1.85 20.89
C ILE A 102 4.15 -2.36 19.44
N ARG A 103 5.18 -1.89 18.72
CA ARG A 103 5.41 -2.32 17.32
C ARG A 103 5.61 -3.83 17.21
N GLY A 104 6.35 -4.44 18.13
CA GLY A 104 6.56 -5.89 18.18
C GLY A 104 5.25 -6.65 18.32
N CYS A 105 4.39 -6.24 19.25
CA CYS A 105 3.06 -6.83 19.44
C CYS A 105 2.20 -6.70 18.18
N LEU A 106 2.15 -5.50 17.58
CA LEU A 106 1.37 -5.25 16.37
C LEU A 106 1.82 -6.13 15.19
N ILE A 107 3.12 -6.18 14.92
CA ILE A 107 3.70 -6.96 13.83
C ILE A 107 3.43 -8.46 14.05
N GLY A 108 3.66 -8.94 15.28
CA GLY A 108 3.43 -10.34 15.63
C GLY A 108 1.97 -10.76 15.43
N HIS A 109 1.03 -9.96 15.94
CA HIS A 109 -0.40 -10.25 15.81
C HIS A 109 -0.89 -10.17 14.37
N ALA A 110 -0.47 -9.14 13.62
CA ALA A 110 -0.81 -9.00 12.20
C ALA A 110 -0.28 -10.19 11.37
N THR A 111 0.94 -10.64 11.64
CA THR A 111 1.55 -11.79 10.97
C THR A 111 0.79 -13.07 11.27
N LYS A 112 0.40 -13.28 12.54
CA LYS A 112 -0.43 -14.42 12.94
C LYS A 112 -1.78 -14.41 12.21
N LYS A 113 -2.49 -13.29 12.23
CA LYS A 113 -3.81 -13.14 11.58
C LYS A 113 -3.73 -13.39 10.07
N LYS A 114 -2.67 -12.92 9.42
CA LYS A 114 -2.40 -13.20 8.01
C LYS A 114 -2.19 -14.70 7.77
N LYS A 115 -1.39 -15.37 8.60
CA LYS A 115 -1.13 -16.80 8.50
C LYS A 115 -2.41 -17.61 8.67
N ASP A 116 -3.23 -17.27 9.66
CA ASP A 116 -4.50 -17.95 9.95
C ASP A 116 -5.49 -17.79 8.77
N ALA A 117 -5.61 -16.57 8.22
CA ALA A 117 -6.47 -16.31 7.05
C ALA A 117 -5.99 -17.06 5.81
N SER A 118 -4.68 -17.07 5.52
CA SER A 118 -4.13 -17.83 4.39
C SER A 118 -4.29 -19.34 4.57
N GLY A 119 -4.15 -19.85 5.79
CA GLY A 119 -4.38 -21.26 6.11
C GLY A 119 -5.83 -21.66 5.82
N HIS A 120 -6.79 -20.85 6.26
CA HIS A 120 -8.21 -21.11 6.02
C HIS A 120 -8.58 -21.08 4.54
N ILE A 121 -8.04 -20.12 3.77
CA ILE A 121 -8.24 -20.08 2.30
C ILE A 121 -7.67 -21.35 1.64
N SER A 122 -6.46 -21.75 2.01
CA SER A 122 -5.83 -22.97 1.46
C SER A 122 -6.66 -24.23 1.75
N GLU A 123 -7.20 -24.34 2.96
CA GLU A 123 -8.07 -25.45 3.36
C GLU A 123 -9.34 -25.50 2.49
N LEU A 124 -10.04 -24.38 2.37
CA LEU A 124 -11.26 -24.28 1.55
C LEU A 124 -10.99 -24.59 0.08
N THR A 125 -9.89 -24.09 -0.49
CA THR A 125 -9.54 -24.39 -1.90
C THR A 125 -9.24 -25.87 -2.13
N THR A 126 -8.66 -26.54 -1.15
CA THR A 126 -8.39 -27.99 -1.22
C THR A 126 -9.70 -28.77 -1.15
N GLN A 127 -10.64 -28.36 -0.30
CA GLN A 127 -11.98 -28.97 -0.23
C GLN A 127 -12.72 -28.81 -1.56
N ILE A 128 -12.68 -27.63 -2.17
CA ILE A 128 -13.33 -27.36 -3.47
C ILE A 128 -12.69 -28.18 -4.59
N SER A 129 -11.35 -28.31 -4.61
CA SER A 129 -10.65 -29.08 -5.65
C SER A 129 -10.88 -30.59 -5.57
N ASN A 130 -11.34 -31.09 -4.41
CA ASN A 130 -11.63 -32.50 -4.18
C ASN A 130 -13.12 -32.87 -4.42
N LEU A 131 -13.94 -31.89 -4.83
CA LEU A 131 -15.33 -32.08 -5.30
C LEU A 131 -15.36 -32.26 -6.82
#